data_AF-A0A934AIX7-F1
#
_entry.id   AF-A0A934AIX7-F1
#
_cell.length_a   1.000
_cell.length_b   1.000
_cell.length_c   1.000
_cell.angle_alpha   90.00
_cell.angle_beta   90.00
_cell.angle_gamma   90.00
#
_symmetry.space_group_name_H-M   'P 1'
#
loop_
_entity.id
_entity.type
_entity.pdbx_description
1 polymer ?
#
loop_
_entity_poly.entity_id
_entity_poly.type
_entity_poly.pdbx_seq_one_letter_code
_entity_poly.pdbx_strand_id
1 'polypeptide(L)'
;MASGLSRWLRHDVHPAVQFVKYALAGVLATAVDVLVFYLAAILLLPALTPTDPAAVLLGLELAPVPDAVRSSHYVWSKVIAFFFSNLTAYAANVLWVFVPGRHRRWVEFSLFLAVSATSFVVGTSLGWMLIEWAGLPTTYAYVANGVAALAINFVCRKFLVFKG
;
A
#
# COMPACT_ATOMS: atom_id res chain seq x y z
N MET A 1 -24.91 30.02 5.60
CA MET A 1 -23.57 29.55 6.00
C MET A 1 -23.55 28.04 5.93
N ALA A 2 -23.08 27.46 4.84
CA ALA A 2 -22.96 26.00 4.74
C ALA A 2 -21.78 25.57 5.62
N SER A 3 -22.05 24.68 6.58
CA SER A 3 -21.09 24.16 7.56
C SER A 3 -19.81 23.65 6.87
N GLY A 4 -18.66 23.79 7.53
CA GLY A 4 -17.35 23.39 6.98
C GLY A 4 -17.33 21.98 6.39
N LEU A 5 -18.15 21.06 6.90
CA LEU A 5 -18.36 19.70 6.39
C LEU A 5 -18.82 19.65 4.92
N SER A 6 -19.71 20.55 4.51
CA SER A 6 -20.25 20.61 3.14
C SER A 6 -19.22 21.01 2.09
N ARG A 7 -18.12 21.66 2.51
CA ARG A 7 -17.00 22.06 1.64
C ARG A 7 -16.05 20.90 1.38
N TRP A 8 -15.92 19.95 2.32
CA TRP A 8 -15.09 18.74 2.19
C TRP A 8 -15.70 17.68 1.26
N LEU A 9 -17.03 17.69 1.08
CA LEU A 9 -17.74 16.76 0.19
C LEU A 9 -17.78 17.24 -1.27
N ARG A 10 -17.43 18.50 -1.55
CA ARG A 10 -17.40 19.04 -2.92
C ARG A 10 -16.11 18.67 -3.63
N HIS A 11 -16.21 18.39 -4.91
CA HIS A 11 -15.05 18.13 -5.77
C HIS A 11 -14.38 19.45 -6.22
N ASP A 12 -15.16 20.51 -6.43
CA ASP A 12 -14.65 21.86 -6.75
C ASP A 12 -14.07 22.54 -5.50
N VAL A 13 -12.81 22.23 -5.23
CA VAL A 13 -12.04 22.81 -4.13
C VAL A 13 -10.66 23.23 -4.63
N HIS A 14 -10.06 24.21 -3.95
CA HIS A 14 -8.73 24.73 -4.28
C HIS A 14 -7.70 23.58 -4.41
N PRO A 15 -6.72 23.65 -5.33
CA PRO A 15 -5.74 22.57 -5.57
C PRO A 15 -5.07 22.03 -4.31
N ALA A 16 -4.77 22.89 -3.33
CA ALA A 16 -4.22 22.48 -2.03
C ALA A 16 -5.16 21.53 -1.25
N VAL A 17 -6.48 21.75 -1.30
CA VAL A 17 -7.47 20.88 -0.65
C VAL A 17 -7.59 19.55 -1.40
N GLN A 18 -7.52 19.56 -2.73
CA GLN A 18 -7.48 18.31 -3.52
C GLN A 18 -6.24 17.48 -3.21
N PHE A 19 -5.07 18.13 -3.06
CA PHE A 19 -3.84 17.47 -2.64
C PHE A 19 -3.98 16.81 -1.26
N VAL A 20 -4.57 17.50 -0.28
CA VAL A 20 -4.82 16.93 1.06
C VAL A 20 -5.76 15.72 0.97
N LYS A 21 -6.86 15.81 0.21
CA LYS A 21 -7.77 14.67 0.00
C LYS A 21 -7.05 13.48 -0.65
N TYR A 22 -6.21 13.74 -1.66
CA TYR A 22 -5.39 12.71 -2.30
C TYR A 22 -4.42 12.05 -1.31
N ALA A 23 -3.73 12.83 -0.49
CA ALA A 23 -2.84 12.31 0.56
C ALA A 23 -3.61 11.44 1.56
N LEU A 24 -4.80 11.88 1.99
CA LEU A 24 -5.67 11.11 2.89
C LEU A 24 -6.17 9.81 2.25
N ALA A 25 -6.52 9.83 0.97
CA ALA A 25 -6.88 8.62 0.22
C ALA A 25 -5.71 7.63 0.15
N GLY A 26 -4.48 8.13 0.00
CA GLY A 26 -3.26 7.32 0.08
C GLY A 26 -3.06 6.69 1.47
N VAL A 27 -3.22 7.46 2.55
CA VAL A 27 -3.15 6.93 3.93
C VAL A 27 -4.19 5.84 4.17
N LEU A 28 -5.42 6.05 3.71
CA LEU A 28 -6.49 5.05 3.80
C LEU A 28 -6.12 3.77 3.05
N ALA A 29 -5.61 3.88 1.83
CA ALA A 29 -5.17 2.73 1.04
C ALA A 29 -4.02 1.97 1.72
N THR A 30 -3.07 2.67 2.33
CA THR A 30 -1.99 2.04 3.11
C THR A 30 -2.53 1.31 4.34
N ALA A 31 -3.50 1.89 5.06
CA ALA A 31 -4.13 1.22 6.20
C ALA A 31 -4.84 -0.07 5.77
N VAL A 32 -5.50 -0.05 4.61
CA VAL A 32 -6.10 -1.27 4.01
C VAL A 32 -5.01 -2.28 3.62
N ASP A 33 -3.89 -1.87 3.03
CA ASP A 33 -2.78 -2.77 2.70
C ASP A 33 -2.26 -3.49 3.95
N VAL A 34 -1.95 -2.73 5.02
CA VAL A 34 -1.47 -3.28 6.29
C VAL A 34 -2.46 -4.29 6.85
N LEU A 35 -3.73 -3.91 6.95
CA LEU A 35 -4.77 -4.76 7.51
C LEU A 35 -4.95 -6.04 6.69
N VAL A 36 -5.13 -5.92 5.38
CA VAL A 36 -5.36 -7.07 4.50
C VAL A 36 -4.13 -7.97 4.45
N PHE A 37 -2.93 -7.40 4.44
CA PHE A 37 -1.69 -8.18 4.49
C PHE A 37 -1.62 -9.04 5.74
N TYR A 38 -1.76 -8.44 6.94
CA TYR A 38 -1.65 -9.21 8.18
C TYR A 38 -2.80 -10.21 8.34
N LEU A 39 -4.02 -9.87 7.93
CA LEU A 39 -5.14 -10.83 7.94
C LEU A 39 -4.85 -12.01 7.01
N ALA A 40 -4.37 -11.79 5.78
CA ALA A 40 -4.00 -12.86 4.86
C ALA A 40 -2.84 -13.69 5.42
N ALA A 41 -1.82 -13.03 5.96
CA ALA A 41 -0.61 -13.66 6.51
C ALA A 41 -0.84 -14.44 7.81
N ILE A 42 -1.97 -14.20 8.49
CA ILE A 42 -2.38 -14.94 9.69
C ILE A 42 -3.38 -16.05 9.33
N LEU A 43 -4.40 -15.74 8.52
CA LEU A 43 -5.57 -16.60 8.35
C LEU A 43 -5.54 -17.49 7.10
N LEU A 44 -4.89 -17.04 6.02
CA LEU A 44 -4.95 -17.71 4.71
C LEU A 44 -3.62 -18.35 4.33
N LEU A 45 -2.54 -17.60 4.52
CA LEU A 45 -1.18 -17.94 4.08
C LEU A 45 -0.23 -17.65 5.24
N PRO A 46 -0.13 -18.54 6.23
CA PRO A 46 0.69 -18.32 7.43
C PRO A 46 2.10 -17.88 7.07
N ALA A 47 2.41 -16.61 7.32
CA ALA A 47 3.70 -16.02 7.00
C ALA A 47 4.36 -15.38 8.22
N LEU A 48 3.76 -15.41 9.40
CA LEU A 48 4.36 -14.89 10.63
C LEU A 48 4.96 -16.04 11.45
N THR A 49 6.03 -15.76 12.19
CA THR A 49 6.62 -16.66 13.18
C THR A 49 6.22 -16.25 14.60
N PRO A 50 6.36 -17.13 15.60
CA PRO A 50 6.05 -16.80 17.00
C PRO A 50 6.80 -15.58 17.54
N THR A 51 8.02 -15.37 17.04
CA THR A 51 8.90 -14.25 17.41
C THR A 51 8.75 -13.03 16.50
N ASP A 52 7.81 -13.07 15.54
CA ASP A 52 7.59 -11.94 14.64
C ASP A 52 7.06 -10.73 15.43
N PRO A 53 7.59 -9.51 15.22
CA PRO A 53 7.17 -8.32 15.96
C PRO A 53 5.66 -8.07 15.97
N ALA A 54 4.96 -8.32 14.86
CA ALA A 54 3.51 -8.16 14.81
C ALA A 54 2.79 -9.26 15.62
N ALA A 55 3.29 -10.49 15.59
CA ALA A 55 2.74 -11.58 16.39
C ALA A 55 2.91 -11.31 17.89
N VAL A 56 4.10 -10.84 18.30
CA VAL A 56 4.39 -10.47 19.70
C VAL A 56 3.52 -9.29 20.13
N LEU A 57 3.42 -8.23 19.32
CA LEU A 57 2.61 -7.05 19.63
C LEU A 57 1.13 -7.37 19.81
N LEU A 58 0.61 -8.32 19.02
CA LEU A 58 -0.79 -8.73 19.04
C LEU A 58 -1.06 -9.90 20.01
N GLY A 59 -0.03 -10.45 20.67
CA GLY A 59 -0.15 -11.59 21.58
C GLY A 59 -0.63 -12.87 20.89
N LEU A 60 -0.21 -13.10 19.64
CA LEU A 60 -0.67 -14.22 18.84
C LEU A 60 0.17 -15.48 19.09
N GLU A 61 -0.50 -16.61 19.27
CA GLU A 61 0.13 -17.93 19.28
C GLU A 61 0.12 -18.50 17.86
N LEU A 62 1.30 -18.59 17.24
CA LEU A 62 1.47 -19.05 15.87
C LEU A 62 2.33 -20.31 15.82
N ALA A 63 2.08 -21.19 14.86
CA ALA A 63 2.99 -22.28 14.57
C ALA A 63 4.22 -21.77 13.80
N PRO A 64 5.42 -22.32 14.04
CA PRO A 64 6.60 -21.98 13.23
C PRO A 64 6.39 -22.45 11.78
N VAL A 65 6.75 -21.58 10.84
CA VAL A 65 6.69 -21.84 9.40
C VAL A 65 8.11 -21.76 8.82
N PRO A 66 8.57 -22.75 8.05
CA PRO A 66 9.88 -22.70 7.41
C PRO A 66 10.02 -21.49 6.47
N ASP A 67 11.22 -20.91 6.42
CA ASP A 67 11.48 -19.65 5.70
C ASP A 67 11.10 -19.69 4.22
N ALA A 68 11.36 -20.80 3.52
CA ALA A 68 11.00 -20.98 2.11
C ALA A 68 9.47 -20.94 1.84
N VAL A 69 8.68 -21.47 2.78
CA VAL A 69 7.22 -21.42 2.72
C VAL A 69 6.74 -20.02 3.10
N ARG A 70 7.33 -19.46 4.16
CA ARG A 70 7.03 -18.13 4.67
C ARG A 70 7.26 -17.04 3.63
N SER A 71 8.37 -17.10 2.89
CA SER A 71 8.72 -16.14 1.84
C SER A 71 7.71 -16.19 0.69
N SER A 72 7.26 -17.39 0.30
CA SER A 72 6.22 -17.58 -0.71
C SER A 72 4.86 -17.05 -0.24
N HIS A 73 4.45 -17.38 1.00
CA HIS A 73 3.22 -16.88 1.61
C HIS A 73 3.22 -15.36 1.78
N TYR A 74 4.37 -14.77 2.11
CA TYR A 74 4.58 -13.32 2.17
C TYR A 74 4.26 -12.66 0.83
N VAL A 75 4.81 -13.17 -0.27
CA VAL A 75 4.59 -12.63 -1.62
C VAL A 75 3.11 -12.68 -1.97
N TRP A 76 2.45 -13.82 -1.79
CA TRP A 76 1.02 -13.95 -2.10
C TRP A 76 0.14 -13.08 -1.20
N SER A 77 0.47 -12.95 0.09
CA SER A 77 -0.23 -12.02 1.00
C SER A 77 -0.06 -10.56 0.55
N LYS A 78 1.13 -10.19 0.06
CA LYS A 78 1.39 -8.88 -0.55
C LYS A 78 0.59 -8.66 -1.83
N VAL A 79 0.45 -9.67 -2.69
CA VAL A 79 -0.39 -9.58 -3.90
C VAL A 79 -1.85 -9.31 -3.56
N ILE A 80 -2.39 -10.03 -2.56
CA ILE A 80 -3.76 -9.82 -2.08
C ILE A 80 -3.91 -8.38 -1.54
N ALA A 81 -3.01 -7.97 -0.63
CA ALA A 81 -3.03 -6.64 -0.04
C ALA A 81 -2.93 -5.52 -1.08
N PHE A 82 -2.04 -5.68 -2.07
CA PHE A 82 -1.88 -4.73 -3.17
C PHE A 82 -3.17 -4.55 -3.97
N PHE A 83 -3.89 -5.63 -4.27
CA PHE A 83 -5.14 -5.56 -4.99
C PHE A 83 -6.20 -4.75 -4.23
N PHE A 84 -6.44 -5.08 -2.96
CA PHE A 84 -7.43 -4.38 -2.13
C PHE A 84 -7.03 -2.92 -1.87
N SER A 85 -5.77 -2.66 -1.57
CA SER A 85 -5.25 -1.31 -1.37
C SER A 85 -5.40 -0.43 -2.61
N ASN A 86 -5.07 -0.95 -3.80
CA ASN A 86 -5.24 -0.20 -5.05
C ASN A 86 -6.72 0.01 -5.39
N LEU A 87 -7.59 -0.96 -5.09
CA LEU A 87 -9.02 -0.79 -5.26
C LEU A 87 -9.57 0.31 -4.34
N THR A 88 -9.15 0.34 -3.08
CA THR A 88 -9.49 1.40 -2.13
C THR A 88 -8.97 2.76 -2.59
N ALA A 89 -7.71 2.83 -3.02
CA ALA A 89 -7.12 4.05 -3.56
C ALA A 89 -7.91 4.57 -4.77
N TYR A 90 -8.30 3.67 -5.68
CA TYR A 90 -9.11 4.01 -6.84
C TYR A 90 -10.50 4.52 -6.44
N ALA A 91 -11.21 3.78 -5.60
CA ALA A 91 -12.53 4.15 -5.13
C ALA A 91 -12.51 5.51 -4.42
N ALA A 92 -11.57 5.75 -3.51
CA ALA A 92 -11.42 7.02 -2.82
C ALA A 92 -11.11 8.17 -3.79
N ASN A 93 -10.21 7.95 -4.75
CA ASN A 93 -9.86 8.97 -5.73
C ASN A 93 -11.03 9.36 -6.64
N VAL A 94 -11.82 8.38 -7.08
CA VAL A 94 -12.99 8.59 -7.94
C VAL A 94 -14.16 9.21 -7.17
N LEU A 95 -14.45 8.72 -5.96
CA LEU A 95 -15.64 9.11 -5.20
C LEU A 95 -15.44 10.40 -4.39
N TRP A 96 -14.20 10.79 -4.09
CA TRP A 96 -13.96 11.88 -3.12
C TRP A 96 -12.94 12.94 -3.56
N VAL A 97 -11.91 12.56 -4.32
CA VAL A 97 -10.75 13.43 -4.59
C VAL A 97 -10.92 14.28 -5.85
N PHE A 98 -11.20 13.67 -7.01
CA PHE A 98 -11.10 14.37 -8.30
C PHE A 98 -12.45 14.79 -8.91
N VAL A 99 -12.53 16.03 -9.42
CA VAL A 99 -13.56 16.48 -10.38
C VAL A 99 -13.21 15.91 -11.76
N PRO A 100 -14.14 15.38 -12.57
CA PRO A 100 -13.86 15.08 -13.98
C PRO A 100 -13.43 16.35 -14.74
N GLY A 101 -12.17 16.45 -15.18
CA GLY A 101 -11.75 17.52 -16.08
C GLY A 101 -10.30 17.48 -16.55
N ARG A 102 -10.13 17.54 -17.89
CA ARG A 102 -8.90 17.75 -18.72
C ARG A 102 -8.14 16.53 -19.28
N HIS A 103 -8.03 15.38 -18.61
CA HIS A 103 -7.53 14.12 -19.20
C HIS A 103 -8.55 12.99 -19.04
N ARG A 104 -8.48 11.93 -19.87
CA ARG A 104 -9.30 10.74 -19.68
C ARG A 104 -8.85 10.09 -18.37
N ARG A 105 -9.74 10.00 -17.37
CA ARG A 105 -9.51 9.44 -16.02
C ARG A 105 -8.68 8.15 -16.00
N TRP A 106 -8.89 7.31 -17.01
CA TRP A 106 -8.17 6.05 -17.19
C TRP A 106 -6.66 6.23 -17.40
N VAL A 107 -6.18 7.29 -18.03
CA VAL A 107 -4.75 7.49 -18.33
C VAL A 107 -3.96 7.87 -17.07
N GLU A 108 -4.47 8.81 -16.27
CA GLU A 108 -3.85 9.18 -14.99
C GLU A 108 -3.86 8.00 -14.01
N PHE A 109 -4.96 7.25 -13.99
CA PHE A 109 -5.05 6.02 -13.22
C PHE A 109 -4.09 4.94 -13.72
N SER A 110 -3.93 4.77 -15.03
CA SER A 110 -3.01 3.80 -15.62
C SER A 110 -1.57 4.10 -15.24
N LEU A 111 -1.17 5.38 -15.27
CA LEU A 111 0.15 5.83 -14.84
C LEU A 111 0.35 5.62 -13.34
N PHE A 112 -0.66 5.94 -12.52
CA PHE A 112 -0.64 5.66 -11.09
C PHE A 112 -0.44 4.16 -10.83
N LEU A 113 -1.25 3.31 -11.48
CA LEU A 113 -1.21 1.87 -11.30
C LEU A 113 0.13 1.29 -11.79
N ALA A 114 0.67 1.79 -12.91
CA ALA A 114 1.96 1.36 -13.43
C ALA A 114 3.11 1.67 -12.44
N VAL A 115 3.15 2.88 -11.89
CA VAL A 115 4.17 3.26 -10.89
C VAL A 115 4.01 2.45 -9.60
N SER A 116 2.76 2.27 -9.15
CA SER A 116 2.44 1.45 -7.98
C SER A 116 2.84 -0.01 -8.18
N ALA A 117 2.61 -0.57 -9.37
CA ALA A 117 2.99 -1.94 -9.71
C ALA A 117 4.51 -2.10 -9.74
N THR A 118 5.26 -1.16 -10.31
CA THR A 118 6.73 -1.20 -10.29
C THR A 118 7.26 -1.15 -8.85
N SER A 119 6.73 -0.23 -8.04
CA SER A 119 7.11 -0.12 -6.63
C SER A 119 6.78 -1.40 -5.85
N PHE A 120 5.61 -1.99 -6.15
CA PHE A 120 5.17 -3.25 -5.55
C PHE A 120 6.10 -4.41 -5.91
N VAL A 121 6.46 -4.57 -7.18
CA VAL A 121 7.35 -5.65 -7.62
C VAL A 121 8.71 -5.52 -6.95
N VAL A 122 9.32 -4.33 -7.00
CA VAL A 122 10.65 -4.13 -6.41
C VAL A 122 10.63 -4.30 -4.89
N GLY A 123 9.67 -3.68 -4.20
CA GLY A 123 9.55 -3.76 -2.75
C GLY A 123 9.22 -5.18 -2.27
N THR A 124 8.36 -5.90 -2.99
CA THR A 124 7.99 -7.28 -2.63
C THR A 124 9.13 -8.25 -2.90
N SER A 125 9.88 -8.09 -3.99
CA SER A 125 11.10 -8.86 -4.24
C SER A 125 12.15 -8.63 -3.16
N LEU A 126 12.34 -7.37 -2.72
CA LEU A 126 13.22 -7.06 -1.59
C LEU A 126 12.76 -7.78 -0.31
N GLY A 127 11.47 -7.69 0.02
CA GLY A 127 10.92 -8.39 1.19
C GLY A 127 11.09 -9.90 1.12
N TRP A 128 10.85 -10.50 -0.05
CA TRP A 128 11.08 -11.92 -0.30
C TRP A 128 12.54 -12.32 -0.06
N MET A 129 13.51 -11.57 -0.63
CA MET A 129 14.94 -11.83 -0.42
C MET A 129 15.36 -11.72 1.04
N LEU A 130 14.82 -10.73 1.78
CA LEU A 130 15.11 -10.55 3.19
C LEU A 130 14.62 -11.73 4.05
N ILE A 131 13.48 -12.33 3.68
CA ILE A 131 12.96 -13.52 4.36
C ILE A 131 13.75 -14.77 3.95
N GLU A 132 13.96 -14.97 2.64
CA GLU A 132 14.54 -16.20 2.09
C GLU A 132 16.03 -16.35 2.42
N TRP A 133 16.80 -15.25 2.33
CA TRP A 133 18.26 -15.31 2.45
C TRP A 133 18.77 -14.84 3.82
N ALA A 134 18.11 -13.86 4.43
CA ALA A 134 18.52 -13.32 5.73
C ALA A 134 17.68 -13.86 6.90
N GLY A 135 16.65 -14.67 6.64
CA GLY A 135 15.78 -15.24 7.67
C GLY A 135 15.03 -14.19 8.49
N LEU A 136 14.88 -12.97 7.96
CA LEU A 136 14.29 -11.87 8.72
C LEU A 136 12.82 -12.13 9.02
N PRO A 137 12.33 -11.70 10.21
CA PRO A 137 10.91 -11.64 10.51
C PRO A 137 10.12 -10.92 9.41
N THR A 138 8.96 -11.49 9.09
CA THR A 138 8.06 -11.03 8.04
C THR A 138 7.63 -9.59 8.21
N THR A 139 7.44 -9.13 9.45
CA THR A 139 7.14 -7.71 9.73
C THR A 139 8.27 -6.78 9.30
N TYR A 140 9.54 -7.14 9.52
CA TYR A 140 10.66 -6.30 9.08
C TYR A 140 10.80 -6.29 7.55
N ALA A 141 10.60 -7.43 6.91
CA ALA A 141 10.54 -7.52 5.45
C ALA A 141 9.38 -6.69 4.87
N TYR A 142 8.22 -6.68 5.52
CA TYR A 142 7.08 -5.84 5.17
C TYR A 142 7.40 -4.34 5.31
N VAL A 143 8.02 -3.93 6.41
CA VAL A 143 8.43 -2.54 6.62
C VAL A 143 9.47 -2.10 5.59
N ALA A 144 10.47 -2.95 5.31
CA ALA A 144 11.48 -2.68 4.28
C ALA A 144 10.86 -2.51 2.89
N ASN A 145 9.88 -3.37 2.53
CA ASN A 145 9.07 -3.21 1.32
C ASN A 145 8.37 -1.86 1.31
N GLY A 146 7.68 -1.49 2.39
CA GLY A 146 7.00 -0.20 2.52
C GLY A 146 7.92 1.00 2.30
N VAL A 147 9.12 0.98 2.90
CA VAL A 147 10.15 2.02 2.73
C VAL A 147 10.63 2.08 1.28
N ALA A 148 10.95 0.93 0.67
CA ALA A 148 11.37 0.86 -0.73
C ALA A 148 10.28 1.39 -1.67
N ALA A 149 9.03 0.98 -1.47
CA ALA A 149 7.90 1.42 -2.26
C ALA A 149 7.65 2.93 -2.12
N LEU A 150 7.80 3.50 -0.92
CA LEU A 150 7.72 4.93 -0.69
C LEU A 150 8.83 5.69 -1.43
N ALA A 151 10.07 5.22 -1.35
CA ALA A 151 11.20 5.82 -2.03
C ALA A 151 11.04 5.80 -3.56
N ILE A 152 10.64 4.66 -4.13
CA ILE A 152 10.40 4.52 -5.58
C ILE A 152 9.25 5.43 -6.00
N ASN A 153 8.13 5.41 -5.28
CA ASN A 153 7.01 6.30 -5.56
C ASN A 153 7.44 7.77 -5.53
N PHE A 154 8.23 8.18 -4.54
CA PHE A 154 8.75 9.54 -4.44
C PHE A 154 9.64 9.90 -5.63
N VAL A 155 10.63 9.05 -5.96
CA VAL A 155 11.56 9.28 -7.07
C VAL A 155 10.82 9.31 -8.41
N CYS A 156 9.97 8.32 -8.70
CA CYS A 156 9.18 8.27 -9.93
C CYS A 156 8.26 9.48 -10.04
N ARG A 157 7.59 9.90 -8.97
CA ARG A 157 6.71 11.07 -9.02
C ARG A 157 7.51 12.36 -9.17
N LYS A 158 8.66 12.48 -8.50
CA LYS A 158 9.53 13.65 -8.60
C LYS A 158 10.15 13.83 -9.98
N PHE A 159 10.56 12.76 -10.66
CA PHE A 159 11.30 12.84 -11.92
C PHE A 159 10.48 12.51 -13.18
N LEU A 160 9.42 11.69 -13.08
CA LEU A 160 8.59 11.30 -14.22
C LEU A 160 7.25 12.07 -14.30
N VAL A 161 6.70 12.51 -13.16
CA VAL A 161 5.35 13.12 -13.10
C VAL A 161 5.41 14.63 -12.96
N PHE A 162 6.27 15.15 -12.09
CA PHE A 162 6.50 16.58 -11.95
C PHE A 162 7.80 16.98 -12.66
N LYS A 163 7.79 18.09 -13.41
CA LYS A 163 9.04 18.80 -13.68
C LYS A 163 9.46 19.35 -12.32
N GLY A 164 10.64 18.92 -11.84
CA GLY A 164 11.15 19.20 -10.49
C GLY A 164 10.91 20.61 -9.99
#